data_AF-A0A954F0C1-F1
#
_entry.id   AF-A0A954F0C1-F1
#
_cell.length_a   1.000
_cell.length_b   1.000
_cell.length_c   1.000
_cell.angle_alpha   90.00
_cell.angle_beta   90.00
_cell.angle_gamma   90.00
#
_symmetry.space_group_name_H-M   'P 1'
#
loop_
_entity.id
_entity.type
_entity.pdbx_description
1 polymer ?
#
loop_
_entity_poly.entity_id
_entity_poly.type
_entity_poly.pdbx_seq_one_letter_code
_entity_poly.pdbx_strand_id
1 'polypeptide(L)'
;MVISVFGIFLGGIIEFAHAYLVIHTLNAAAKRAARYGAAEGVSTTEVRDRVDELLGSTFRPSEATIYVKDAGVFDSAPFNPTAVDYTNLPDIELEDAEPTQLFAVRVSVPYNEIAIMPTTMWVKDLTLWGGAVMRHE
;
A
#
# COMPACT_ATOMS: atom_id res chain seq x y z
N MET A 1 -2.09 19.96 36.66
CA MET A 1 -2.98 19.34 35.65
C MET A 1 -2.71 19.81 34.20
N VAL A 2 -1.62 20.53 33.90
CA VAL A 2 -1.28 20.91 32.51
C VAL A 2 -0.69 19.72 31.73
N ILE A 3 0.08 18.87 32.41
CA ILE A 3 0.73 17.69 31.81
C ILE A 3 -0.28 16.69 31.21
N SER A 4 -1.48 16.60 31.78
CA SER A 4 -2.52 15.65 31.33
C SER A 4 -3.15 16.08 30.01
N VAL A 5 -3.48 17.37 29.85
CA VAL A 5 -4.02 17.90 28.59
C VAL A 5 -2.94 17.95 27.52
N PHE A 6 -1.73 18.37 27.89
CA PHE A 6 -0.59 18.41 26.99
C PHE A 6 -0.20 17.02 26.47
N GLY A 7 -0.22 16.00 27.33
CA GLY A 7 0.07 14.61 26.94
C GLY A 7 -0.93 14.05 25.92
N ILE A 8 -2.23 14.35 26.11
CA ILE A 8 -3.28 13.96 25.15
C ILE A 8 -3.06 14.65 23.79
N PHE A 9 -2.77 15.95 23.81
CA PHE A 9 -2.50 16.72 22.60
C PHE A 9 -1.25 16.22 21.86
N LEU A 10 -0.16 15.96 22.58
CA LEU A 10 1.09 15.43 22.02
C LEU A 10 0.88 14.02 21.45
N GLY A 11 0.12 13.17 22.15
CA GLY A 11 -0.27 11.86 21.65
C GLY A 11 -0.99 11.94 20.31
N GLY A 12 -1.96 12.85 20.19
CA GLY A 12 -2.66 13.10 18.93
C GLY A 12 -1.69 13.46 17.79
N ILE A 13 -0.76 14.40 18.01
CA ILE A 13 0.23 14.79 17.00
C ILE A 13 1.10 13.60 16.56
N ILE A 14 1.57 12.78 17.51
CA ILE A 14 2.41 11.62 17.21
C ILE A 14 1.63 10.58 16.39
N GLU A 15 0.36 10.33 16.74
CA GLU A 15 -0.49 9.39 16.02
C GLU A 15 -0.74 9.83 14.58
N PHE A 16 -1.06 11.11 14.36
CA PHE A 16 -1.21 11.64 13.00
C PHE A 16 0.11 11.61 12.23
N ALA A 17 1.23 12.01 12.85
CA ALA A 17 2.54 11.96 12.20
C ALA A 17 2.91 10.54 11.75
N HIS A 18 2.61 9.54 12.58
CA HIS A 18 2.80 8.14 12.24
C HIS A 18 1.91 7.69 11.09
N ALA A 19 0.61 8.02 11.10
CA ALA A 19 -0.29 7.70 10.01
C ALA A 19 0.18 8.29 8.67
N TYR A 20 0.64 9.55 8.66
CA TYR A 20 1.22 10.18 7.46
C TYR A 20 2.49 9.48 6.99
N LEU A 21 3.38 9.12 7.91
CA LEU A 21 4.59 8.34 7.60
C LEU A 21 4.23 7.00 6.93
N VAL A 22 3.23 6.28 7.46
CA VAL A 22 2.75 5.03 6.89
C VAL A 22 2.17 5.24 5.48
N ILE A 23 1.35 6.26 5.24
CA ILE A 23 0.82 6.54 3.90
C ILE A 23 1.94 6.79 2.88
N HIS A 24 2.97 7.56 3.27
CA HIS A 24 4.09 7.84 2.38
C HIS A 24 4.95 6.61 2.10
N THR A 25 5.18 5.77 3.11
CA THR A 25 5.95 4.53 2.98
C THR A 25 5.20 3.51 2.13
N LEU A 26 3.90 3.32 2.32
CA LEU A 26 3.05 2.47 1.46
C LEU A 26 3.12 2.90 -0.01
N ASN A 27 2.95 4.19 -0.28
CA ASN A 27 3.01 4.72 -1.65
C ASN A 27 4.41 4.58 -2.27
N ALA A 28 5.47 4.80 -1.49
CA ALA A 28 6.84 4.62 -1.96
C ALA A 28 7.15 3.14 -2.22
N ALA A 29 6.69 2.24 -1.35
CA ALA A 29 6.84 0.79 -1.49
C ALA A 29 6.14 0.29 -2.75
N ALA A 30 4.85 0.61 -2.92
CA ALA A 30 4.07 0.23 -4.09
C ALA A 30 4.71 0.72 -5.40
N LYS A 31 5.17 1.98 -5.45
CA LYS A 31 5.84 2.53 -6.66
C LYS A 31 7.17 1.86 -6.97
N ARG A 32 8.00 1.60 -5.96
CA ARG A 32 9.31 0.97 -6.16
C ARG A 32 9.17 -0.50 -6.55
N ALA A 33 8.24 -1.22 -5.92
CA ALA A 33 7.93 -2.60 -6.24
C ALA A 33 7.29 -2.71 -7.63
N ALA A 34 6.35 -1.82 -7.99
CA ALA A 34 5.81 -1.78 -9.34
C ALA A 34 6.89 -1.51 -10.40
N ARG A 35 7.84 -0.61 -10.12
CA ARG A 35 8.97 -0.38 -11.03
C ARG A 35 9.88 -1.60 -11.17
N TYR A 36 10.04 -2.37 -10.09
CA TYR A 36 10.81 -3.60 -10.12
C TYR A 36 10.10 -4.69 -10.94
N GLY A 37 8.78 -4.87 -10.75
CA GLY A 37 7.96 -5.80 -11.53
C GLY A 37 7.67 -5.38 -12.97
N ALA A 38 8.07 -4.16 -13.36
CA ALA A 38 8.00 -3.74 -14.76
C ALA A 38 9.12 -4.34 -15.60
N ALA A 39 10.18 -4.87 -14.99
CA ALA A 39 11.27 -5.51 -15.73
C ALA A 39 10.91 -6.95 -16.15
N GLU A 40 11.45 -7.38 -17.28
CA GLU A 40 11.31 -8.75 -17.80
C GLU A 40 11.81 -9.81 -16.78
N GLY A 41 11.05 -10.89 -16.64
CA GLY A 41 11.43 -12.07 -15.85
C GLY A 41 11.29 -11.91 -14.33
N VAL A 42 10.56 -10.90 -13.86
CA VAL A 42 10.25 -10.71 -12.43
C VAL A 42 8.90 -11.34 -12.11
N SER A 43 8.87 -12.21 -11.11
CA SER A 43 7.64 -12.86 -10.63
C SER A 43 6.86 -11.97 -9.65
N THR A 44 5.58 -12.27 -9.46
CA THR A 44 4.76 -11.58 -8.44
C THR A 44 5.27 -11.79 -7.03
N THR A 45 5.90 -12.93 -6.77
CA THR A 45 6.47 -13.25 -5.46
C THR A 45 7.62 -12.30 -5.14
N GLU A 46 8.52 -12.06 -6.09
CA GLU A 46 9.63 -11.12 -5.92
C GLU A 46 9.15 -9.68 -5.74
N VAL A 47 8.05 -9.29 -6.42
CA VAL A 47 7.43 -7.98 -6.20
C VAL A 47 6.86 -7.87 -4.78
N ARG A 48 6.21 -8.92 -4.27
CA ARG A 48 5.70 -8.95 -2.88
C ARG A 48 6.84 -8.90 -1.87
N ASP A 49 7.89 -9.70 -2.06
CA ASP A 49 9.08 -9.70 -1.21
C ASP A 49 9.73 -8.31 -1.17
N ARG A 50 9.77 -7.63 -2.32
CA ARG A 50 10.29 -6.26 -2.41
C ARG A 50 9.42 -5.24 -1.67
N VAL A 51 8.11 -5.41 -1.68
CA VAL A 51 7.20 -4.59 -0.85
C VAL A 51 7.51 -4.84 0.63
N ASP A 52 7.61 -6.10 1.05
CA ASP A 52 7.87 -6.46 2.45
C ASP A 52 9.19 -5.90 2.97
N GLU A 53 10.25 -5.97 2.17
CA GLU A 53 11.56 -5.39 2.51
C GLU A 53 11.46 -3.88 2.76
N LEU A 54 10.68 -3.17 1.93
CA LEU A 54 10.51 -1.72 2.04
C LEU A 54 9.64 -1.35 3.25
N LEU A 55 8.60 -2.14 3.54
CA LEU A 55 7.70 -1.91 4.69
C LEU A 55 8.34 -2.27 6.03
N GLY A 56 9.25 -3.24 6.06
CA GLY A 56 9.89 -3.73 7.29
C GLY A 56 10.64 -2.67 8.10
N SER A 57 10.98 -1.54 7.48
CA SER A 57 11.55 -0.36 8.16
C SER A 57 10.56 0.46 8.99
N THR A 58 9.26 0.29 8.75
CA THR A 58 8.18 1.13 9.31
C THR A 58 7.28 0.32 10.24
N PHE A 59 6.85 -0.87 9.81
CA PHE A 59 6.02 -1.78 10.60
C PHE A 59 6.23 -3.22 10.13
N ARG A 60 5.60 -4.20 10.81
CA ARG A 60 5.71 -5.61 10.43
C ARG A 60 4.98 -5.86 9.11
N PRO A 61 5.65 -6.38 8.07
CA PRO A 61 5.00 -6.57 6.76
C PRO A 61 3.78 -7.50 6.79
N SER A 62 3.73 -8.44 7.74
CA SER A 62 2.61 -9.36 7.95
C SER A 62 1.26 -8.69 8.25
N GLU A 63 1.26 -7.44 8.71
CA GLU A 63 0.04 -6.66 8.97
C GLU A 63 -0.47 -5.97 7.69
N ALA A 64 0.33 -5.91 6.61
CA ALA A 64 -0.09 -5.37 5.32
C ALA A 64 -0.66 -6.45 4.41
N THR A 65 -1.70 -6.08 3.67
CA THR A 65 -2.22 -6.87 2.54
C THR A 65 -1.70 -6.29 1.23
N ILE A 66 -1.04 -7.15 0.43
CA ILE A 66 -0.43 -6.78 -0.85
C ILE A 66 -1.24 -7.41 -1.98
N TYR A 67 -1.68 -6.58 -2.91
CA TYR A 67 -2.40 -6.97 -4.11
C TYR A 67 -1.55 -6.65 -5.33
N VAL A 68 -1.32 -7.67 -6.18
CA VAL A 68 -0.71 -7.52 -7.50
C VAL A 68 -1.75 -8.01 -8.50
N LYS A 69 -2.33 -7.06 -9.25
CA LYS A 69 -3.55 -7.29 -10.03
C LYS A 69 -3.38 -6.85 -11.47
N ASP A 70 -4.09 -7.50 -12.37
CA ASP A 70 -4.19 -7.04 -13.76
C ASP A 70 -4.92 -5.69 -13.82
N ALA A 71 -4.30 -4.73 -14.50
CA ALA A 71 -4.79 -3.37 -14.67
C ALA A 71 -5.24 -3.09 -16.12
N GLY A 72 -5.56 -4.11 -16.92
CA GLY A 72 -6.13 -3.97 -18.26
C GLY A 72 -7.48 -3.24 -18.28
N VAL A 73 -8.18 -3.17 -17.14
CA VAL A 73 -9.38 -2.32 -16.98
C VAL A 73 -9.08 -0.84 -17.25
N PHE A 74 -7.84 -0.38 -16.99
CA PHE A 74 -7.42 1.00 -17.22
C PHE A 74 -7.20 1.32 -18.72
N ASP A 75 -7.03 0.32 -19.58
CA ASP A 75 -6.88 0.50 -21.03
C ASP A 75 -8.25 0.60 -21.77
N SER A 76 -9.37 0.34 -21.08
CA SER A 76 -10.72 0.36 -21.68
C SER A 76 -11.46 1.68 -21.40
N ALA A 77 -11.86 2.43 -22.44
CA ALA A 77 -12.72 3.61 -22.29
C ALA A 77 -14.20 3.22 -22.32
N PRO A 78 -15.10 3.80 -21.48
CA PRO A 78 -14.86 4.85 -20.49
C PRO A 78 -14.56 4.30 -19.08
N PHE A 79 -13.34 4.49 -18.60
CA PHE A 79 -12.91 4.06 -17.27
C PHE A 79 -13.15 5.16 -16.21
N ASN A 80 -13.73 4.79 -15.06
CA ASN A 80 -13.84 5.67 -13.89
C ASN A 80 -12.82 5.24 -12.82
N PRO A 81 -11.71 5.97 -12.62
CA PRO A 81 -10.66 5.63 -11.67
C PRO A 81 -11.12 5.56 -10.20
N THR A 82 -12.25 6.19 -9.89
CA THR A 82 -12.79 6.31 -8.53
C THR A 82 -13.65 5.11 -8.14
N ALA A 83 -14.11 4.30 -9.09
CA ALA A 83 -15.02 3.17 -8.86
C ALA A 83 -14.33 1.79 -8.92
N VAL A 84 -13.01 1.75 -8.99
CA VAL A 84 -12.24 0.51 -9.18
C VAL A 84 -12.12 -0.22 -7.85
N ASP A 85 -12.69 -1.41 -7.78
CA ASP A 85 -12.45 -2.33 -6.68
C ASP A 85 -11.25 -3.22 -7.00
N TYR A 86 -10.10 -2.82 -6.45
CA TYR A 86 -8.83 -3.52 -6.63
C TYR A 86 -8.79 -4.89 -5.94
N THR A 87 -9.72 -5.18 -5.01
CA THR A 87 -9.80 -6.51 -4.38
C THR A 87 -10.40 -7.54 -5.31
N ASN A 88 -11.29 -7.11 -6.21
CA ASN A 88 -12.01 -7.96 -7.15
C ASN A 88 -11.36 -8.06 -8.54
N LEU A 89 -10.23 -7.37 -8.76
CA LEU A 89 -9.45 -7.54 -9.98
C LEU A 89 -8.80 -8.93 -10.02
N PRO A 90 -8.63 -9.53 -11.22
CA PRO A 90 -7.94 -10.80 -11.34
C PRO A 90 -6.47 -10.65 -10.92
N ASP A 91 -5.98 -11.65 -10.18
CA ASP A 91 -4.55 -11.77 -9.91
C ASP A 91 -3.81 -12.08 -11.22
N ILE A 92 -2.67 -11.43 -11.43
CA ILE A 92 -1.79 -11.64 -12.58
C ILE A 92 -0.47 -12.18 -12.08
N GLU A 93 0.10 -13.17 -12.77
CA GLU A 93 1.51 -13.55 -12.60
C GLU A 93 2.35 -12.70 -13.57
N LEU A 94 3.36 -12.02 -13.05
CA LEU A 94 4.17 -11.07 -13.81
C LEU A 94 5.17 -11.78 -14.71
N GLU A 95 5.60 -12.99 -14.34
CA GLU A 95 6.47 -13.84 -15.18
C GLU A 95 5.76 -14.28 -16.48
N ASP A 96 4.43 -14.45 -16.43
CA ASP A 96 3.59 -14.88 -17.55
C ASP A 96 2.87 -13.71 -18.25
N ALA A 97 3.12 -12.47 -17.83
CA ALA A 97 2.42 -11.29 -18.36
C ALA A 97 2.85 -10.98 -19.79
N GLU A 98 1.91 -10.52 -20.63
CA GLU A 98 2.24 -10.09 -21.98
C GLU A 98 3.09 -8.80 -21.94
N PRO A 99 4.07 -8.64 -22.86
CA PRO A 99 4.79 -7.39 -23.00
C PRO A 99 3.79 -6.25 -23.18
N THR A 100 3.98 -5.16 -22.46
CA THR A 100 3.12 -3.97 -22.45
C THR A 100 1.76 -4.10 -21.75
N GLN A 101 1.48 -5.21 -21.06
CA GLN A 101 0.29 -5.37 -20.22
C GLN A 101 0.38 -4.45 -18.99
N LEU A 102 -0.74 -3.83 -18.61
CA LEU A 102 -0.84 -3.01 -17.40
C LEU A 102 -1.05 -3.90 -16.17
N PHE A 103 -0.34 -3.60 -15.09
CA PHE A 103 -0.57 -4.20 -13.78
C PHE A 103 -0.59 -3.13 -12.68
N ALA A 104 -1.29 -3.44 -11.59
CA ALA A 104 -1.40 -2.58 -10.42
C ALA A 104 -0.82 -3.29 -9.20
N VAL A 105 0.04 -2.58 -8.46
CA VAL A 105 0.50 -2.98 -7.13
C VAL A 105 -0.19 -2.09 -6.12
N ARG A 106 -0.95 -2.69 -5.20
CA ARG A 106 -1.63 -2.01 -4.11
C ARG A 106 -1.25 -2.64 -2.78
N VAL A 107 -1.00 -1.79 -1.78
CA VAL A 107 -0.68 -2.21 -0.43
C VAL A 107 -1.67 -1.52 0.51
N SER A 108 -2.32 -2.29 1.38
CA SER A 108 -3.24 -1.76 2.39
C SER A 108 -2.94 -2.31 3.76
N VAL A 109 -3.12 -1.50 4.80
CA VAL A 109 -2.93 -1.91 6.19
C VAL A 109 -4.02 -1.27 7.06
N PRO A 110 -4.72 -2.03 7.92
CA PRO A 110 -5.58 -1.44 8.94
C PRO A 110 -4.71 -0.74 9.98
N TYR A 111 -4.95 0.56 10.21
CA TYR A 111 -4.09 1.36 11.09
C TYR A 111 -4.07 0.84 12.54
N ASN A 112 -5.15 0.19 12.99
CA ASN A 112 -5.26 -0.38 14.32
C ASN A 112 -4.18 -1.45 14.62
N GLU A 113 -3.67 -2.15 13.61
CA GLU A 113 -2.64 -3.21 13.77
C GLU A 113 -1.22 -2.64 13.91
N ILE A 114 -1.01 -1.40 13.47
CA ILE A 114 0.30 -0.73 13.44
C ILE A 114 0.35 0.50 14.35
N ALA A 115 -0.69 0.74 15.14
CA ALA A 115 -0.79 1.91 15.99
C ALA A 115 0.30 1.91 17.09
N ILE A 116 0.96 3.06 17.27
CA ILE A 116 1.99 3.24 18.31
C ILE A 116 1.35 3.24 19.72
N MET A 117 0.11 3.68 19.84
CA MET A 117 -0.59 3.81 21.12
C MET A 117 -1.78 2.85 21.19
N PRO A 118 -2.00 2.16 22.34
CA PRO A 118 -3.07 1.20 22.53
C PRO A 118 -4.48 1.81 22.51
N THR A 119 -4.56 3.14 22.66
CA THR A 119 -5.80 3.91 22.51
C THR A 119 -5.68 4.81 21.29
N THR A 120 -5.97 4.30 20.10
CA THR A 120 -6.20 5.12 18.91
C THR A 120 -7.48 5.92 19.11
N MET A 121 -7.35 7.06 19.80
CA MET A 121 -8.50 7.92 20.10
C MET A 121 -8.92 8.76 18.89
N TRP A 122 -8.02 8.94 17.92
CA TRP A 122 -8.21 9.84 16.78
C TRP A 122 -8.22 9.13 15.43
N VAL A 123 -7.44 8.06 15.25
CA VAL A 123 -7.30 7.37 13.95
C VAL A 123 -7.80 5.93 14.06
N LYS A 124 -9.01 5.76 14.58
CA LYS A 124 -9.63 4.44 14.77
C LYS A 124 -10.27 3.94 13.46
N ASP A 125 -10.12 2.65 13.18
CA ASP A 125 -10.81 1.93 12.10
C ASP A 125 -10.50 2.47 10.69
N LEU A 126 -9.36 3.16 10.55
CA LEU A 126 -8.88 3.66 9.27
C LEU A 126 -8.05 2.58 8.57
N THR A 127 -8.38 2.29 7.31
CA THR A 127 -7.51 1.49 6.45
C THR A 127 -6.66 2.42 5.61
N LEU A 128 -5.34 2.36 5.80
CA LEU A 128 -4.38 3.10 4.99
C LEU A 128 -4.06 2.29 3.74
N TRP A 129 -3.93 2.97 2.60
CA TRP A 129 -3.58 2.32 1.35
C TRP A 129 -2.62 3.17 0.52
N GLY A 130 -1.79 2.49 -0.26
CA GLY A 130 -0.95 3.07 -1.28
C GLY A 130 -0.97 2.19 -2.53
N GLY A 131 -0.73 2.77 -3.69
CA GLY A 131 -0.77 2.02 -4.93
C GLY A 131 -0.03 2.69 -6.08
N ALA A 132 0.34 1.87 -7.05
CA ALA A 132 0.95 2.28 -8.30
C ALA A 132 0.47 1.36 -9.42
N VAL A 133 0.27 1.94 -10.60
CA VAL A 133 -0.01 1.21 -11.84
C VAL A 133 1.19 1.40 -12.76
N MET A 134 1.69 0.31 -13.33
CA MET A 134 2.78 0.34 -14.30
C MET A 134 2.50 -0.61 -15.46
N ARG A 135 3.27 -0.40 -16.53
CA ARG A 135 3.26 -1.24 -17.71
C ARG A 135 4.43 -2.21 -17.60
N HIS A 136 4.19 -3.48 -17.88
CA HIS A 136 5.24 -4.48 -17.99
C HIS A 136 6.05 -4.21 -19.27
N GLU A 137 7.38 -4.20 -19.16
CA GLU A 137 8.30 -3.99 -20.28
C GLU A 137 8.73 -5.31 -20.90
#